data_AF-A0A942DDX4-F1
#
_entry.id   AF-A0A942DDX4-F1
#
_cell.length_a   1.000
_cell.length_b   1.000
_cell.length_c   1.000
_cell.angle_alpha   90.00
_cell.angle_beta   90.00
_cell.angle_gamma   90.00
#
_symmetry.space_group_name_H-M   'P 1'
#
loop_
_entity.id
_entity.type
_entity.pdbx_description
1 polymer ?
#
loop_
_entity_poly.entity_id
_entity_poly.type
_entity_poly.pdbx_seq_one_letter_code
_entity_poly.pdbx_strand_id
1 'polypeptide(L)'
;MPEMEKTLRAQKILSPGMKVTSSVNNNTLQFSVFPDKDIKETTSTLKIRAVLLAKNLMSADKALQRVDVRFHGKEAPDKFTQITVRSVDVKAFGAGLTTEDELMNSLQVSEGDVDSTDKTASAPPSSQQEAAPNKGLELSATTDGAKKEERAKLAGRVQALKAKGVGIKPFLAQLEAIDTLAKSGESVQLSEKLEQMDSSIAYQEKVLAERERANAPVRSEAPVKVAAAPPAPIRAGVAPAAGRSGFPLSEVLSQNPNSASFLRLLEGAARSVREKYGIDPDLVPEAGPYFNERWNLSLQIKLLREKGLGGAIMPMWMDCQQLAKTNDATQVAYKMQNIAKAMKLPDPIAGSAWYQAQMDLYKERLHHQHHR
;
A
#
# COMPACT_ATOMS: atom_id res chain seq x y z
N MET A 1 7.08 -28.96 6.47
CA MET A 1 6.63 -27.99 7.49
C MET A 1 7.42 -27.93 8.80
N PRO A 2 8.22 -28.92 9.24
CA PRO A 2 8.93 -28.83 10.54
C PRO A 2 9.86 -27.60 10.69
N GLU A 3 10.52 -27.20 9.61
CA GLU A 3 11.40 -26.01 9.57
C GLU A 3 10.65 -24.69 9.85
N MET A 4 9.41 -24.56 9.36
CA MET A 4 8.59 -23.37 9.62
C MET A 4 8.20 -23.27 11.08
N GLU A 5 7.80 -24.39 11.68
CA GLU A 5 7.45 -24.44 13.10
C GLU A 5 8.64 -24.01 13.98
N LYS A 6 9.84 -24.51 13.66
CA LYS A 6 11.08 -24.13 14.35
C LYS A 6 11.33 -22.62 14.27
N THR A 7 11.11 -22.02 13.10
CA THR A 7 11.26 -20.57 12.88
C THR A 7 10.25 -19.77 13.70
N LEU A 8 8.99 -20.19 13.72
CA LEU A 8 7.93 -19.51 14.49
C LEU A 8 8.18 -19.58 16.01
N ARG A 9 8.73 -20.70 16.50
CA ARG A 9 9.15 -20.84 17.91
C ARG A 9 10.37 -19.97 18.23
N ALA A 10 11.36 -19.91 17.34
CA ALA A 10 12.55 -19.07 17.50
C ALA A 10 12.19 -17.57 17.60
N GLN A 11 11.18 -17.13 16.85
CA GLN A 11 10.66 -15.77 16.88
C GLN A 11 9.72 -15.48 18.07
N LYS A 12 9.51 -16.46 18.97
CA LYS A 12 8.60 -16.36 20.13
C LYS A 12 7.14 -16.01 19.77
N ILE A 13 6.71 -16.31 18.54
CA ILE A 13 5.32 -16.16 18.12
C ILE A 13 4.46 -17.28 18.73
N LEU A 14 5.05 -18.48 18.82
CA LEU A 14 4.46 -19.64 19.49
C LEU A 14 5.16 -19.90 20.82
N SER A 15 4.37 -20.14 21.87
CA SER A 15 4.90 -20.53 23.18
C SER A 15 5.52 -21.94 23.13
N PRO A 16 6.60 -22.23 23.90
CA PRO A 16 7.31 -23.51 23.86
C PRO A 16 6.45 -24.77 24.07
N GLY A 17 5.29 -24.65 24.73
CA GLY A 17 4.37 -25.76 24.96
C GLY A 17 3.27 -25.97 23.90
N MET A 18 2.96 -24.97 23.09
CA MET A 18 1.86 -25.08 22.12
C MET A 18 2.11 -26.19 21.11
N LYS A 19 1.14 -27.07 20.90
CA LYS A 19 1.16 -28.04 19.80
C LYS A 19 0.60 -27.38 18.54
N VAL A 20 1.15 -27.74 17.39
CA VAL A 20 0.76 -27.15 16.11
C VAL A 20 0.54 -28.26 15.11
N THR A 21 -0.52 -28.14 14.31
CA THR A 21 -0.70 -28.96 13.11
C THR A 21 -0.88 -28.06 11.91
N SER A 22 -0.41 -28.49 10.76
CA SER A 22 -0.52 -27.72 9.52
C SER A 22 -0.84 -28.63 8.35
N SER A 23 -1.73 -28.18 7.47
CA SER A 23 -2.07 -28.84 6.22
C SER A 23 -2.19 -27.80 5.11
N VAL A 24 -1.67 -28.13 3.93
CA VAL A 24 -1.74 -27.25 2.75
C VAL A 24 -2.74 -27.84 1.77
N ASN A 25 -3.70 -27.03 1.33
CA ASN A 25 -4.68 -27.39 0.31
C ASN A 25 -4.84 -26.22 -0.67
N ASN A 26 -4.53 -26.43 -1.96
CA ASN A 26 -4.74 -25.45 -3.03
C ASN A 26 -4.32 -24.01 -2.68
N ASN A 27 -3.05 -23.83 -2.30
CA ASN A 27 -2.45 -22.53 -1.88
C ASN A 27 -3.08 -21.89 -0.63
N THR A 28 -3.92 -22.65 0.07
CA THR A 28 -4.44 -22.29 1.39
C THR A 28 -3.74 -23.16 2.43
N LEU A 29 -3.05 -22.52 3.36
CA LEU A 29 -2.45 -23.20 4.50
C LEU A 29 -3.42 -23.14 5.68
N GLN A 30 -3.87 -24.29 6.13
CA GLN A 30 -4.58 -24.43 7.39
C GLN A 30 -3.57 -24.68 8.51
N PHE A 31 -3.60 -23.85 9.55
CA PHE A 31 -2.65 -23.87 10.64
C PHE A 31 -3.40 -23.90 11.99
N SER A 32 -3.43 -25.04 12.65
CA SER A 32 -4.11 -25.21 13.93
C SER A 32 -3.13 -25.12 15.09
N VAL A 33 -3.47 -24.33 16.11
CA VAL A 33 -2.70 -24.11 17.33
C VAL A 33 -3.49 -24.64 18.53
N PHE A 34 -2.86 -25.53 19.29
CA PHE A 34 -3.41 -26.14 20.51
C PHE A 34 -2.59 -25.66 21.71
N PRO A 35 -3.18 -24.81 22.57
CA PRO A 35 -2.46 -24.25 23.71
C PRO A 35 -2.40 -25.21 24.90
N ASP A 36 -1.26 -25.24 25.60
CA ASP A 36 -1.07 -26.04 26.82
C ASP A 36 -1.77 -25.48 28.07
N LYS A 37 -2.09 -24.19 28.05
CA LYS A 37 -2.77 -23.46 29.13
C LYS A 37 -3.96 -22.72 28.54
N ASP A 38 -5.02 -22.53 29.31
CA ASP A 38 -6.13 -21.71 28.85
C ASP A 38 -5.67 -20.28 28.59
N ILE A 39 -5.85 -19.88 27.33
CA ILE A 39 -5.49 -18.56 26.86
C ILE A 39 -6.77 -17.75 26.88
N LYS A 40 -6.95 -16.93 27.92
CA LYS A 40 -8.00 -15.91 27.98
C LYS A 40 -7.62 -14.71 27.13
N GLU A 41 -7.34 -14.94 25.84
CA GLU A 41 -7.03 -13.88 24.89
C GLU A 41 -8.32 -13.33 24.27
N THR A 42 -8.32 -12.03 24.04
CA THR A 42 -9.40 -11.38 23.30
C THR A 42 -9.29 -11.73 21.82
N THR A 43 -10.41 -11.63 21.09
CA THR A 43 -10.42 -11.79 19.62
C THR A 43 -9.41 -10.87 18.93
N SER A 44 -9.17 -9.67 19.48
CA SER A 44 -8.15 -8.74 18.97
C SER A 44 -6.73 -9.34 19.08
N THR A 45 -6.38 -9.89 20.25
CA THR A 45 -5.06 -10.54 20.45
C THR A 45 -4.87 -11.74 19.53
N LEU A 46 -5.92 -12.55 19.33
CA LEU A 46 -5.89 -13.68 18.39
C LEU A 46 -5.69 -13.22 16.95
N LYS A 47 -6.34 -12.13 16.53
CA LYS A 47 -6.13 -11.52 15.20
C LYS A 47 -4.69 -11.08 14.99
N ILE A 48 -4.07 -10.41 15.97
CA ILE A 48 -2.65 -10.01 15.89
C ILE A 48 -1.76 -11.24 15.71
N ARG A 49 -1.97 -12.28 16.53
CA ARG A 49 -1.21 -13.53 16.40
C ARG A 49 -1.41 -14.19 15.04
N ALA A 50 -2.64 -14.23 14.52
CA ALA A 50 -2.93 -14.80 13.22
C ALA A 50 -2.18 -14.07 12.10
N VAL A 51 -2.13 -12.74 12.15
CA VAL A 51 -1.37 -11.92 11.17
C VAL A 51 0.12 -12.18 11.27
N LEU A 52 0.68 -12.24 12.50
CA LEU A 52 2.11 -12.52 12.69
C LEU A 52 2.50 -13.92 12.20
N LEU A 53 1.66 -14.93 12.45
CA LEU A 53 1.84 -16.28 11.92
C LEU A 53 1.77 -16.26 10.39
N ALA A 54 0.70 -15.71 9.82
CA ALA A 54 0.48 -15.66 8.38
C ALA A 54 1.61 -14.92 7.66
N LYS A 55 2.10 -13.79 8.19
CA LYS A 55 3.22 -13.03 7.63
C LYS A 55 4.46 -13.91 7.49
N ASN A 56 4.84 -14.62 8.55
CA ASN A 56 6.03 -15.47 8.52
C ASN A 56 5.85 -16.69 7.61
N LEU A 57 4.68 -17.32 7.64
CA LEU A 57 4.34 -18.46 6.78
C LEU A 57 4.35 -18.06 5.29
N MET A 58 3.74 -16.93 4.92
CA MET A 58 3.73 -16.41 3.55
C MET A 58 5.09 -15.86 3.09
N SER A 59 5.94 -15.45 4.03
CA SER A 59 7.32 -15.04 3.72
C SER A 59 8.21 -16.25 3.42
N ALA A 60 7.98 -17.37 4.13
CA ALA A 60 8.66 -18.63 3.90
C ALA A 60 8.19 -19.31 2.60
N ASP A 61 6.88 -19.27 2.32
CA ASP A 61 6.29 -19.80 1.10
C ASP A 61 5.45 -18.74 0.37
N LYS A 62 6.03 -18.20 -0.71
CA LYS A 62 5.41 -17.15 -1.54
C LYS A 62 4.22 -17.65 -2.36
N ALA A 63 4.02 -18.97 -2.49
CA ALA A 63 2.87 -19.54 -3.21
C ALA A 63 1.58 -19.47 -2.38
N LEU A 64 1.68 -19.32 -1.05
CA LEU A 64 0.52 -19.22 -0.18
C LEU A 64 -0.24 -17.91 -0.44
N GLN A 65 -1.50 -18.05 -0.83
CA GLN A 65 -2.39 -16.92 -1.04
C GLN A 65 -3.23 -16.61 0.21
N ARG A 66 -3.49 -17.64 1.02
CA ARG A 66 -4.39 -17.60 2.18
C ARG A 66 -3.84 -18.49 3.29
N VAL A 67 -3.96 -18.02 4.53
CA VAL A 67 -3.64 -18.79 5.73
C VAL A 67 -4.86 -18.76 6.66
N ASP A 68 -5.38 -19.94 6.97
CA ASP A 68 -6.48 -20.12 7.92
C ASP A 68 -5.91 -20.59 9.25
N VAL A 69 -5.86 -19.70 10.24
CA VAL A 69 -5.31 -20.00 11.56
C VAL A 69 -6.44 -20.40 12.51
N ARG A 70 -6.40 -21.61 13.06
CA ARG A 70 -7.38 -22.12 14.03
C ARG A 70 -6.78 -22.13 15.44
N PHE A 71 -7.37 -21.39 16.35
CA PHE A 71 -7.00 -21.40 17.77
C PHE A 71 -7.98 -22.28 18.54
N HIS A 72 -7.51 -23.43 19.02
CA HIS A 72 -8.31 -24.38 19.78
C HIS A 72 -8.33 -24.01 21.27
N GLY A 73 -9.45 -24.27 21.96
CA GLY A 73 -9.52 -24.17 23.42
C GLY A 73 -8.77 -25.33 24.09
N LYS A 74 -8.24 -25.12 25.30
CA LYS A 74 -7.65 -26.23 26.07
C LYS A 74 -8.74 -27.11 26.68
N GLU A 75 -9.76 -26.50 27.27
CA GLU A 75 -10.89 -27.23 27.87
C GLU A 75 -11.77 -27.93 26.83
N ALA A 76 -11.89 -27.35 25.63
CA ALA A 76 -12.69 -27.87 24.53
C ALA A 76 -11.86 -27.88 23.23
N PRO A 77 -11.05 -28.94 22.98
CA PRO A 77 -10.20 -29.01 21.79
C PRO A 77 -11.01 -29.08 20.49
N ASP A 78 -12.27 -29.48 20.56
CA ASP A 78 -13.16 -29.54 19.39
C ASP A 78 -13.64 -28.15 18.97
N LYS A 79 -13.68 -27.18 19.89
CA LYS A 79 -14.05 -25.80 19.58
C LYS A 79 -12.83 -24.97 19.21
N PHE A 80 -12.93 -24.22 18.13
CA PHE A 80 -11.87 -23.32 17.68
C PHE A 80 -12.40 -21.99 17.15
N THR A 81 -11.57 -20.95 17.31
CA THR A 81 -11.72 -19.69 16.58
C THR A 81 -10.81 -19.72 15.37
N GLN A 82 -11.38 -19.68 14.17
CA GLN A 82 -10.65 -19.58 12.91
C GLN A 82 -10.54 -18.12 12.47
N ILE A 83 -9.33 -17.71 12.12
CA ILE A 83 -9.04 -16.40 11.54
C ILE A 83 -8.42 -16.61 10.17
N THR A 84 -9.08 -16.08 9.15
CA THR A 84 -8.59 -16.14 7.77
C THR A 84 -7.76 -14.90 7.46
N VAL A 85 -6.51 -15.11 7.03
CA VAL A 85 -5.59 -14.04 6.63
C VAL A 85 -5.22 -14.22 5.17
N ARG A 86 -5.41 -13.18 4.35
CA ARG A 86 -5.06 -13.21 2.92
C ARG A 86 -3.72 -12.52 2.69
N SER A 87 -2.98 -13.02 1.71
CA SER A 87 -1.67 -12.47 1.32
C SER A 87 -1.74 -11.02 0.84
N VAL A 88 -2.85 -10.63 0.21
CA VAL A 88 -3.08 -9.26 -0.26
C VAL A 88 -3.14 -8.30 0.92
N ASP A 89 -3.84 -8.66 1.99
CA ASP A 89 -4.02 -7.81 3.17
C ASP A 89 -2.68 -7.64 3.92
N VAL A 90 -1.90 -8.72 4.06
CA VAL A 90 -0.57 -8.69 4.69
C VAL A 90 0.42 -7.85 3.88
N LYS A 91 0.40 -7.96 2.55
CA LYS A 91 1.25 -7.18 1.65
C LYS A 91 0.88 -5.69 1.67
N ALA A 92 -0.41 -5.37 1.65
CA ALA A 92 -0.90 -4.00 1.74
C ALA A 92 -0.48 -3.34 3.06
N PHE A 93 -0.62 -4.06 4.18
CA PHE A 93 -0.17 -3.58 5.49
C PHE A 93 1.35 -3.40 5.55
N GLY A 94 2.12 -4.37 5.06
CA GLY A 94 3.58 -4.29 4.99
C GLY A 94 4.09 -3.14 4.11
N ALA A 95 3.30 -2.71 3.12
CA ALA A 95 3.58 -1.56 2.28
C ALA A 95 3.05 -0.23 2.87
N GLY A 96 2.38 -0.26 4.02
CA GLY A 96 1.77 0.92 4.63
C GLY A 96 0.55 1.47 3.89
N LEU A 97 -0.08 0.65 3.03
CA LEU A 97 -1.28 1.02 2.26
C LEU A 97 -2.57 0.88 3.09
N THR A 98 -2.56 -0.01 4.07
CA THR A 98 -3.66 -0.18 5.03
C THR A 98 -3.16 0.12 6.44
N THR A 99 -4.02 0.76 7.23
CA THR A 99 -3.74 0.99 8.65
C THR A 99 -3.94 -0.29 9.47
N GLU A 100 -3.46 -0.28 10.72
CA GLU A 100 -3.65 -1.42 11.64
C GLU A 100 -5.14 -1.70 11.86
N ASP A 101 -5.95 -0.67 12.13
CA ASP A 101 -7.38 -0.82 12.36
C ASP A 101 -8.12 -1.36 11.12
N GLU A 102 -7.76 -0.88 9.93
CA GLU A 102 -8.32 -1.40 8.67
C GLU A 102 -7.97 -2.87 8.45
N LEU A 103 -6.71 -3.25 8.68
CA LEU A 103 -6.30 -4.65 8.59
C LEU A 103 -7.09 -5.49 9.58
N MET A 104 -7.16 -5.09 10.84
CA MET A 104 -7.82 -5.85 11.92
C MET A 104 -9.32 -6.00 11.67
N ASN A 105 -9.97 -5.00 11.07
CA ASN A 105 -11.38 -5.06 10.68
C ASN A 105 -11.63 -5.88 9.41
N SER A 106 -10.64 -6.00 8.53
CA SER A 106 -10.75 -6.79 7.29
C SER A 106 -10.65 -8.31 7.50
N LEU A 107 -10.08 -8.76 8.62
CA LEU A 107 -9.88 -10.18 8.91
C LEU A 107 -11.21 -10.89 9.22
N GLN A 108 -11.46 -11.99 8.53
CA GLN A 108 -12.63 -12.83 8.75
C GLN A 108 -12.40 -13.74 9.96
N VAL A 109 -13.29 -13.66 10.94
CA VAL A 109 -13.30 -14.53 12.13
C VAL A 109 -14.53 -15.42 12.04
N SER A 110 -14.33 -16.72 12.22
CA SER A 110 -15.41 -17.71 12.28
C SER A 110 -15.13 -18.68 13.43
N GLU A 111 -16.13 -18.94 14.25
CA GLU A 111 -16.07 -19.99 15.27
C GLU A 111 -16.51 -21.32 14.64
N GLY A 112 -15.86 -22.42 15.01
CA GLY A 112 -16.12 -23.74 14.46
C GLY A 112 -15.94 -24.85 15.48
N ASP A 113 -16.50 -26.01 15.14
CA ASP A 113 -16.41 -27.25 15.91
C ASP A 113 -15.87 -28.36 14.99
N VAL A 114 -14.90 -29.15 15.46
CA VAL A 114 -14.23 -30.21 14.69
C VAL A 114 -15.25 -31.23 14.17
N ASP A 115 -16.26 -31.57 14.96
CA ASP A 115 -17.30 -32.56 14.59
C ASP A 115 -18.23 -32.06 13.48
N SER A 116 -18.28 -30.75 13.23
CA SER A 116 -19.13 -30.16 12.18
C SER A 116 -18.48 -30.19 10.80
N THR A 117 -17.20 -30.57 10.70
CA THR A 117 -16.41 -30.33 9.49
C THR A 117 -16.58 -31.39 8.39
N ASP A 118 -17.15 -32.56 8.71
CA ASP A 118 -17.32 -33.66 7.74
C ASP A 118 -18.65 -33.65 6.96
N LYS A 119 -19.57 -32.71 7.24
CA LYS A 119 -20.84 -32.62 6.51
C LYS A 119 -20.98 -31.44 5.55
N THR A 120 -19.99 -30.56 5.44
CA THR A 120 -20.16 -29.32 4.66
C THR A 120 -18.93 -28.85 3.87
N ALA A 121 -17.86 -29.65 3.76
CA ALA A 121 -16.58 -29.21 3.19
C ALA A 121 -16.36 -29.49 1.68
N SER A 122 -17.43 -29.65 0.89
CA SER A 122 -17.36 -29.74 -0.59
C SER A 122 -18.29 -28.76 -1.30
N ALA A 123 -18.75 -27.70 -0.62
CA ALA A 123 -19.37 -26.58 -1.30
C ALA A 123 -18.29 -25.51 -1.51
N PRO A 124 -17.92 -25.14 -2.76
CA PRO A 124 -17.28 -23.84 -3.00
C PRO A 124 -18.17 -22.75 -2.38
N PRO A 125 -17.66 -21.55 -2.04
CA PRO A 125 -18.46 -20.51 -1.43
C PRO A 125 -19.63 -20.08 -2.36
N SER A 126 -20.74 -20.81 -2.27
CA SER A 126 -22.07 -20.32 -2.56
C SER A 126 -22.24 -19.14 -1.61
N SER A 127 -22.32 -17.87 -2.02
CA SER A 127 -23.22 -17.37 -3.06
C SER A 127 -24.54 -18.13 -3.11
N GLN A 128 -25.06 -18.52 -1.94
CA GLN A 128 -26.49 -18.64 -1.70
C GLN A 128 -26.98 -17.28 -1.21
N GLN A 129 -26.98 -16.32 -2.13
CA GLN A 129 -28.10 -15.41 -2.23
C GLN A 129 -29.02 -16.09 -3.22
N GLU A 130 -30.22 -16.41 -2.76
CA GLU A 130 -31.27 -17.08 -3.52
C GLU A 130 -31.29 -16.60 -4.96
N ALA A 131 -31.35 -17.56 -5.90
CA ALA A 131 -31.78 -17.32 -7.26
C ALA A 131 -33.27 -16.94 -7.22
N ALA A 132 -33.57 -15.76 -6.71
CA ALA A 132 -34.76 -15.03 -7.10
C ALA A 132 -34.61 -14.77 -8.62
N PRO A 133 -35.68 -14.98 -9.40
CA PRO A 133 -35.65 -14.71 -10.83
C PRO A 133 -35.18 -13.28 -11.04
N ASN A 134 -34.44 -13.03 -12.14
CA ASN A 134 -33.98 -11.73 -12.65
C ASN A 134 -35.09 -10.65 -12.61
N LYS A 135 -35.45 -10.20 -11.42
CA LYS A 135 -36.18 -8.99 -11.15
C LYS A 135 -35.07 -7.99 -11.18
N GLY A 136 -34.95 -7.28 -12.31
CA GLY A 136 -33.98 -6.21 -12.46
C GLY A 136 -33.93 -5.46 -11.14
N LEU A 137 -32.76 -5.46 -10.50
CA LEU A 137 -32.46 -4.58 -9.39
C LEU A 137 -32.42 -3.17 -9.99
N GLU A 138 -33.59 -2.70 -10.42
CA GLU A 138 -33.89 -1.29 -10.55
C GLU A 138 -33.71 -0.79 -9.12
N LEU A 139 -32.75 0.12 -8.92
CA LEU A 139 -32.68 0.87 -7.68
C LEU A 139 -34.01 1.61 -7.59
N SER A 140 -34.96 0.98 -6.92
CA SER A 140 -36.28 1.53 -6.69
C SER A 140 -36.11 2.83 -5.91
N ALA A 141 -36.97 3.79 -6.26
CA ALA A 141 -36.99 5.16 -5.76
C ALA A 141 -36.46 5.29 -4.32
N THR A 142 -35.47 6.18 -4.14
CA THR A 142 -34.85 6.48 -2.85
C THR A 142 -35.92 6.68 -1.78
N THR A 143 -35.91 5.85 -0.74
CA THR A 143 -36.94 5.90 0.31
C THR A 143 -36.93 7.26 1.01
N ASP A 144 -38.10 7.80 1.33
CA ASP A 144 -38.22 9.05 2.11
C ASP A 144 -37.44 8.93 3.42
N GLY A 145 -36.66 9.98 3.75
CA GLY A 145 -35.76 10.00 4.90
C GLY A 145 -34.75 11.15 4.84
N ALA A 146 -33.93 11.29 5.87
CA ALA A 146 -32.91 12.33 5.95
C ALA A 146 -31.97 12.31 4.73
N LYS A 147 -31.54 13.51 4.30
CA LYS A 147 -30.59 13.70 3.19
C LYS A 147 -30.96 12.95 1.89
N LYS A 148 -32.26 12.90 1.57
CA LYS A 148 -32.79 12.21 0.38
C LYS A 148 -32.10 12.62 -0.92
N GLU A 149 -31.83 13.91 -1.11
CA GLU A 149 -31.19 14.43 -2.32
C GLU A 149 -29.74 13.94 -2.47
N GLU A 150 -28.95 13.93 -1.40
CA GLU A 150 -27.57 13.41 -1.40
C GLU A 150 -27.57 11.91 -1.73
N ARG A 151 -28.47 11.14 -1.10
CA ARG A 151 -28.64 9.70 -1.37
C ARG A 151 -29.02 9.44 -2.82
N ALA A 152 -29.97 10.19 -3.37
CA ALA A 152 -30.40 10.07 -4.76
C ALA A 152 -29.26 10.40 -5.73
N LYS A 153 -28.45 11.42 -5.44
CA LYS A 153 -27.27 11.80 -6.22
C LYS A 153 -26.24 10.66 -6.26
N LEU A 154 -25.91 10.05 -5.11
CA LEU A 154 -24.97 8.92 -5.06
C LEU A 154 -25.50 7.70 -5.80
N ALA A 155 -26.79 7.37 -5.64
CA ALA A 155 -27.42 6.28 -6.38
C ALA A 155 -27.33 6.49 -7.91
N GLY A 156 -27.54 7.72 -8.40
CA GLY A 156 -27.37 8.09 -9.79
C GLY A 156 -25.93 7.89 -10.30
N ARG A 157 -24.93 8.29 -9.50
CA ARG A 157 -23.50 8.08 -9.85
C ARG A 157 -23.14 6.59 -9.88
N VAL A 158 -23.65 5.78 -8.94
CA VAL A 158 -23.46 4.33 -8.96
C VAL A 158 -24.08 3.70 -10.21
N GLN A 159 -25.27 4.13 -10.63
CA GLN A 159 -25.86 3.68 -11.88
C GLN A 159 -25.02 4.08 -13.11
N ALA A 160 -24.45 5.29 -13.12
CA ALA A 160 -23.55 5.70 -14.19
C ALA A 160 -22.28 4.83 -14.24
N LEU A 161 -21.71 4.46 -13.08
CA LEU A 161 -20.61 3.51 -12.99
C LEU A 161 -20.99 2.12 -13.53
N LYS A 162 -22.21 1.64 -13.24
CA LYS A 162 -22.75 0.39 -13.79
C LYS A 162 -22.81 0.44 -15.32
N ALA A 163 -23.29 1.56 -15.87
CA ALA A 163 -23.39 1.76 -17.32
C ALA A 163 -22.00 1.76 -17.99
N LYS A 164 -20.96 2.19 -17.27
CA LYS A 164 -19.55 2.09 -17.69
C LYS A 164 -18.91 0.71 -17.47
N GLY A 165 -19.69 -0.29 -17.04
CA GLY A 165 -19.20 -1.66 -16.81
C GLY A 165 -18.44 -1.86 -15.50
N VAL A 166 -18.51 -0.92 -14.57
CA VAL A 166 -17.89 -1.09 -13.25
C VAL A 166 -18.75 -1.99 -12.36
N GLY A 167 -18.12 -2.92 -11.64
CA GLY A 167 -18.82 -3.79 -10.69
C GLY A 167 -19.38 -2.99 -9.52
N ILE A 168 -20.71 -2.84 -9.45
CA ILE A 168 -21.38 -1.99 -8.44
C ILE A 168 -21.78 -2.69 -7.13
N LYS A 169 -21.56 -4.01 -7.00
CA LYS A 169 -21.95 -4.79 -5.81
C LYS A 169 -21.54 -4.14 -4.47
N PRO A 170 -20.28 -3.67 -4.27
CA PRO A 170 -19.91 -3.06 -2.99
C PRO A 170 -20.65 -1.73 -2.72
N PHE A 171 -20.98 -0.96 -3.77
CA PHE A 171 -21.70 0.30 -3.62
C PHE A 171 -23.17 0.09 -3.28
N LEU A 172 -23.80 -0.97 -3.79
CA LEU A 172 -25.19 -1.30 -3.44
C LEU A 172 -25.32 -1.64 -1.95
N ALA A 173 -24.41 -2.45 -1.42
CA ALA A 173 -24.38 -2.77 0.01
C ALA A 173 -24.18 -1.52 0.88
N GLN A 174 -23.37 -0.55 0.43
CA GLN A 174 -23.19 0.73 1.12
C GLN A 174 -24.45 1.60 1.07
N LEU A 175 -25.16 1.65 -0.07
CA LEU A 175 -26.43 2.38 -0.19
C LEU A 175 -27.51 1.80 0.73
N GLU A 176 -27.61 0.48 0.83
CA GLU A 176 -28.56 -0.17 1.74
C GLU A 176 -28.27 0.16 3.22
N ALA A 177 -27.00 0.19 3.61
CA ALA A 177 -26.59 0.62 4.96
C ALA A 177 -26.93 2.10 5.21
N ILE A 178 -26.68 2.97 4.23
CA ILE A 178 -27.03 4.39 4.27
C ILE A 178 -28.55 4.59 4.38
N ASP A 179 -29.35 3.81 3.65
CA ASP A 179 -30.82 3.87 3.72
C ASP A 179 -31.34 3.40 5.08
N THR A 180 -30.66 2.43 5.70
CA THR A 180 -30.98 1.99 7.07
C THR A 180 -30.72 3.10 8.09
N LEU A 181 -29.58 3.78 7.99
CA LEU A 181 -29.25 4.94 8.84
C LEU A 181 -30.20 6.12 8.60
N ALA A 182 -30.60 6.35 7.35
CA ALA A 182 -31.54 7.41 7.00
C ALA A 182 -32.94 7.17 7.58
N LYS A 183 -33.33 5.89 7.73
CA LYS A 183 -34.59 5.48 8.39
C LYS A 183 -34.49 5.55 9.91
N SER A 184 -33.33 5.25 10.51
CA SER A 184 -33.16 5.33 11.97
C SER A 184 -33.05 6.77 12.49
N GLY A 185 -32.74 7.74 11.61
CA GLY A 185 -32.60 9.15 11.98
C GLY A 185 -31.23 9.52 12.54
N GLU A 186 -30.23 8.64 12.42
CA GLU A 186 -28.85 8.86 12.89
C GLU A 186 -28.05 9.80 11.96
N SER A 187 -28.36 11.10 12.03
CA SER A 187 -27.84 12.12 11.10
C SER A 187 -26.31 12.22 11.00
N VAL A 188 -25.58 12.01 12.11
CA VAL A 188 -24.11 12.12 12.14
C VAL A 188 -23.45 10.97 11.39
N GLN A 189 -23.79 9.73 11.73
CA GLN A 189 -23.26 8.54 11.05
C GLN A 189 -23.70 8.51 9.58
N LEU A 190 -24.93 8.94 9.29
CA LEU A 190 -25.42 9.08 7.92
C LEU A 190 -24.52 10.03 7.11
N SER A 191 -24.15 11.18 7.67
CA SER A 191 -23.31 12.17 6.98
C SER A 191 -21.91 11.63 6.70
N GLU A 192 -21.29 10.97 7.68
CA GLU A 192 -19.97 10.36 7.52
C GLU A 192 -19.98 9.25 6.45
N LYS A 193 -21.01 8.39 6.45
CA LYS A 193 -21.14 7.33 5.45
C LYS A 193 -21.40 7.87 4.05
N LEU A 194 -22.17 8.96 3.92
CA LEU A 194 -22.37 9.63 2.64
C LEU A 194 -21.06 10.22 2.09
N GLU A 195 -20.25 10.87 2.92
CA GLU A 195 -18.95 11.44 2.50
C GLU A 195 -17.93 10.34 2.13
N GLN A 196 -17.89 9.25 2.90
CA GLN A 196 -17.07 8.08 2.61
C GLN A 196 -17.44 7.47 1.25
N MET A 197 -18.74 7.33 0.99
CA MET A 197 -19.23 6.79 -0.27
C MET A 197 -18.98 7.74 -1.45
N ASP A 198 -19.19 9.05 -1.28
CA ASP A 198 -18.92 10.07 -2.30
C ASP A 198 -17.44 10.05 -2.73
N SER A 199 -16.53 9.97 -1.76
CA SER A 199 -15.08 9.87 -1.99
C SER A 199 -14.70 8.59 -2.74
N SER A 200 -15.30 7.45 -2.37
CA SER A 200 -15.06 6.16 -3.04
C SER A 200 -15.55 6.16 -4.49
N ILE A 201 -16.73 6.72 -4.76
CA ILE A 201 -17.26 6.87 -6.12
C ILE A 201 -16.39 7.84 -6.93
N ALA A 202 -15.99 8.99 -6.36
CA ALA A 202 -15.13 9.96 -7.03
C ALA A 202 -13.78 9.35 -7.45
N TYR A 203 -13.20 8.50 -6.59
CA TYR A 203 -11.99 7.76 -6.93
C TYR A 203 -12.20 6.82 -8.12
N GLN A 204 -13.28 6.03 -8.15
CA GLN A 204 -13.57 5.14 -9.28
C GLN A 204 -13.83 5.91 -10.58
N GLU A 205 -14.56 7.03 -10.51
CA GLU A 205 -14.79 7.91 -11.66
C GLU A 205 -13.48 8.47 -12.22
N LYS A 206 -12.56 8.89 -11.35
CA LYS A 206 -11.23 9.36 -11.76
C LYS A 206 -10.42 8.26 -12.46
N VAL A 207 -10.40 7.04 -11.91
CA VAL A 207 -9.71 5.89 -12.52
C VAL A 207 -10.30 5.56 -13.90
N LEU A 208 -11.62 5.63 -14.06
CA LEU A 208 -12.25 5.45 -15.37
C LEU A 208 -11.90 6.56 -16.35
N ALA A 209 -11.91 7.82 -15.92
CA ALA A 209 -11.56 8.94 -16.76
C ALA A 209 -10.09 8.85 -17.25
N GLU A 210 -9.18 8.40 -16.39
CA GLU A 210 -7.78 8.14 -16.77
C GLU A 210 -7.66 7.00 -17.79
N ARG A 211 -8.44 5.92 -17.62
CA ARG A 211 -8.49 4.81 -18.60
C ARG A 211 -9.09 5.24 -19.93
N GLU A 212 -10.17 6.02 -19.91
CA GLU A 212 -10.80 6.59 -21.11
C GLU A 212 -9.81 7.50 -21.86
N ARG A 213 -9.02 8.30 -21.13
CA ARG A 213 -7.94 9.12 -21.73
C ARG A 213 -6.80 8.28 -22.31
N ALA A 214 -6.40 7.21 -21.63
CA ALA A 214 -5.34 6.31 -22.11
C ALA A 214 -5.77 5.52 -23.35
N ASN A 215 -7.05 5.17 -23.46
CA ASN A 215 -7.62 4.44 -24.58
C ASN A 215 -8.13 5.34 -25.71
N ALA A 216 -8.15 6.66 -25.52
CA ALA A 216 -8.53 7.58 -26.57
C ALA A 216 -7.55 7.38 -27.75
N PRO A 217 -8.04 7.05 -28.96
CA PRO A 217 -7.17 6.83 -30.10
C PRO A 217 -6.32 8.08 -30.29
N VAL A 218 -5.00 7.91 -30.22
CA VAL A 218 -4.04 8.99 -30.53
C VAL A 218 -4.41 9.47 -31.92
N ARG A 219 -5.03 10.65 -31.97
CA ARG A 219 -5.49 11.26 -33.21
C ARG A 219 -4.23 11.46 -34.04
N SER A 220 -4.01 10.58 -35.01
CA SER A 220 -2.86 10.59 -35.89
C SER A 220 -2.76 12.00 -36.45
N GLU A 221 -1.81 12.78 -35.93
CA GLU A 221 -1.54 14.08 -36.49
C GLU A 221 -1.20 13.85 -37.96
N ALA A 222 -1.92 14.55 -38.83
CA ALA A 222 -1.76 14.44 -40.27
C ALA A 222 -0.26 14.60 -40.60
N PRO A 223 0.29 13.78 -41.51
CA PRO A 223 1.71 13.81 -41.82
C PRO A 223 2.11 15.22 -42.22
N VAL A 224 2.95 15.86 -41.39
CA VAL A 224 3.57 17.13 -41.71
C VAL A 224 4.37 16.89 -43.00
N LYS A 225 3.97 17.57 -44.08
CA LYS A 225 4.76 17.65 -45.32
C LYS A 225 6.12 18.23 -44.96
N VAL A 226 7.11 17.37 -44.75
CA VAL A 226 8.51 17.76 -44.60
C VAL A 226 8.96 18.29 -45.96
N ALA A 227 9.12 19.62 -46.03
CA ALA A 227 9.78 20.26 -47.15
C ALA A 227 11.21 19.72 -47.26
N ALA A 228 11.58 19.28 -48.46
CA ALA A 228 12.84 18.66 -48.79
C ALA A 228 14.04 19.54 -48.34
N ALA A 229 14.85 19.01 -47.44
CA ALA A 229 16.16 19.56 -47.10
C ALA A 229 17.23 19.04 -48.09
N PRO A 230 18.24 19.85 -48.44
CA PRO A 230 19.27 19.49 -49.42
C PRO A 230 20.28 18.46 -48.86
N PRO A 231 20.97 17.71 -49.75
CA PRO A 231 21.87 16.63 -49.36
C PRO A 231 23.18 17.15 -48.77
N ALA A 232 23.52 16.69 -47.57
CA ALA A 232 24.83 16.87 -46.94
C ALA A 232 25.58 15.53 -46.85
N PRO A 233 26.93 15.54 -46.78
CA PRO A 233 27.75 14.44 -47.24
C PRO A 233 27.94 13.33 -46.21
N ILE A 234 28.15 12.14 -46.77
CA ILE A 234 28.38 10.85 -46.12
C ILE A 234 29.59 10.94 -45.18
N ARG A 235 29.36 10.71 -43.88
CA ARG A 235 30.42 10.42 -42.90
C ARG A 235 30.25 8.98 -42.39
N ALA A 236 31.31 8.21 -42.52
CA ALA A 236 31.37 6.80 -42.20
C ALA A 236 31.29 6.52 -40.69
N GLY A 237 30.44 5.56 -40.34
CA GLY A 237 30.71 4.47 -39.40
C GLY A 237 30.98 4.81 -37.93
N VAL A 238 29.94 4.77 -37.09
CA VAL A 238 30.01 4.17 -35.74
C VAL A 238 28.67 3.48 -35.47
N ALA A 239 28.72 2.20 -35.11
CA ALA A 239 27.56 1.37 -34.78
C ALA A 239 26.91 1.81 -33.45
N PRO A 240 25.57 1.85 -33.33
CA PRO A 240 24.91 2.11 -32.06
C PRO A 240 24.79 0.80 -31.25
N ALA A 241 25.51 0.75 -30.13
CA ALA A 241 25.27 -0.25 -29.09
C ALA A 241 23.93 0.07 -28.39
N ALA A 242 23.06 -0.93 -28.33
CA ALA A 242 21.75 -0.85 -27.73
C ALA A 242 21.80 -0.62 -26.21
N GLY A 243 20.96 0.33 -25.75
CA GLY A 243 20.16 0.26 -24.53
C GLY A 243 20.83 -0.21 -23.23
N ARG A 244 21.37 0.72 -22.46
CA ARG A 244 21.48 0.62 -20.99
C ARG A 244 21.27 1.99 -20.36
N SER A 245 20.02 2.32 -20.04
CA SER A 245 19.65 3.48 -19.23
C SER A 245 19.65 3.09 -17.76
N GLY A 246 20.62 3.62 -17.01
CA GLY A 246 20.66 3.49 -15.55
C GLY A 246 22.06 3.22 -15.00
N PHE A 247 23.01 4.14 -15.23
CA PHE A 247 24.24 4.14 -14.44
C PHE A 247 24.01 4.99 -13.18
N PRO A 248 24.19 4.44 -11.97
CA PRO A 248 24.10 5.22 -10.75
C PRO A 248 25.22 6.27 -10.75
N LEU A 249 24.86 7.53 -10.55
CA LEU A 249 25.79 8.67 -10.53
C LEU A 249 26.95 8.44 -9.54
N SER A 250 26.72 7.67 -8.47
CA SER A 250 27.74 7.27 -7.48
C SER A 250 28.85 6.39 -8.06
N GLU A 251 28.56 5.57 -9.08
CA GLU A 251 29.53 4.68 -9.73
C GLU A 251 30.31 5.38 -10.83
N VAL A 252 29.68 6.35 -11.50
CA VAL A 252 30.37 7.27 -12.43
C VAL A 252 31.31 8.21 -11.65
N LEU A 253 30.93 8.61 -10.44
CA LEU A 253 31.76 9.46 -9.58
C LEU A 253 32.89 8.68 -8.89
N SER A 254 32.71 7.41 -8.53
CA SER A 254 33.78 6.63 -7.89
C SER A 254 34.94 6.26 -8.82
N GLN A 255 34.70 6.23 -10.13
CA GLN A 255 35.71 5.91 -11.15
C GLN A 255 36.51 7.14 -11.64
N ASN A 256 36.12 8.36 -11.28
CA ASN A 256 36.80 9.58 -11.73
C ASN A 256 37.67 10.16 -10.60
N PRO A 257 39.00 10.23 -10.74
CA PRO A 257 39.89 10.80 -9.70
C PRO A 257 39.61 12.28 -9.39
N ASN A 258 38.87 12.99 -10.27
CA ASN A 258 38.46 14.38 -10.04
C ASN A 258 37.16 14.52 -9.21
N SER A 259 36.45 13.43 -8.91
CA SER A 259 35.22 13.48 -8.13
C SER A 259 35.46 13.86 -6.66
N ALA A 260 36.61 13.49 -6.10
CA ALA A 260 37.03 13.89 -4.77
C ALA A 260 37.17 15.41 -4.66
N SER A 261 37.66 16.06 -5.72
CA SER A 261 37.78 17.53 -5.81
C SER A 261 36.41 18.20 -5.88
N PHE A 262 35.47 17.61 -6.62
CA PHE A 262 34.09 18.09 -6.71
C PHE A 262 33.33 17.92 -5.38
N LEU A 263 33.50 16.79 -4.70
CA LEU A 263 32.93 16.56 -3.36
C LEU A 263 33.53 17.52 -2.33
N ARG A 264 34.84 17.80 -2.37
CA ARG A 264 35.48 18.84 -1.53
C ARG A 264 34.98 20.24 -1.85
N LEU A 265 34.71 20.56 -3.11
CA LEU A 265 34.12 21.84 -3.53
C LEU A 265 32.70 21.98 -2.96
N LEU A 266 31.89 20.93 -3.02
CA LEU A 266 30.55 20.89 -2.42
C LEU A 266 30.62 21.00 -0.89
N GLU A 267 31.59 20.34 -0.25
CA GLU A 267 31.79 20.44 1.19
C GLU A 267 32.24 21.87 1.61
N GLY A 268 33.10 22.51 0.80
CA GLY A 268 33.51 23.90 0.98
C GLY A 268 32.34 24.88 0.77
N ALA A 269 31.52 24.64 -0.26
CA ALA A 269 30.30 25.42 -0.49
C ALA A 269 29.30 25.24 0.66
N ALA A 270 29.12 24.02 1.18
CA ALA A 270 28.29 23.75 2.34
C ALA A 270 28.79 24.46 3.60
N ARG A 271 30.11 24.55 3.82
CA ARG A 271 30.71 25.35 4.91
C ARG A 271 30.50 26.86 4.73
N SER A 272 30.66 27.38 3.51
CA SER A 272 30.41 28.81 3.22
C SER A 272 28.94 29.18 3.39
N VAL A 273 28.02 28.31 2.98
CA VAL A 273 26.57 28.47 3.19
C VAL A 273 26.23 28.34 4.68
N ARG A 274 26.88 27.42 5.43
CA ARG A 274 26.74 27.31 6.89
C ARG A 274 27.09 28.63 7.58
N GLU A 275 28.20 29.26 7.20
CA GLU A 275 28.69 30.51 7.80
C GLU A 275 27.83 31.71 7.41
N LYS A 276 27.38 31.77 6.14
CA LYS A 276 26.57 32.88 5.61
C LYS A 276 25.13 32.89 6.11
N TYR A 277 24.54 31.73 6.37
CA TYR A 277 23.12 31.61 6.71
C TYR A 277 22.86 31.16 8.15
N GLY A 278 23.88 30.95 8.98
CA GLY A 278 23.72 30.51 10.38
C GLY A 278 22.88 29.25 10.49
N ILE A 279 23.13 28.27 9.61
CA ILE A 279 22.42 26.99 9.63
C ILE A 279 23.03 26.14 10.74
N ASP A 280 22.19 25.63 11.64
CA ASP A 280 22.60 24.72 12.69
C ASP A 280 23.37 23.54 12.08
N PRO A 281 24.57 23.19 12.57
CA PRO A 281 25.36 22.08 12.08
C PRO A 281 24.57 20.76 11.97
N ASP A 282 23.58 20.54 12.84
CA ASP A 282 22.78 19.31 12.87
C ASP A 282 21.71 19.26 11.75
N LEU A 283 21.44 20.39 11.10
CA LEU A 283 20.52 20.49 9.96
C LEU A 283 21.21 20.34 8.61
N VAL A 284 22.54 20.31 8.57
CA VAL A 284 23.26 20.09 7.31
C VAL A 284 23.19 18.59 6.98
N PRO A 285 22.51 18.19 5.88
CA PRO A 285 22.46 16.79 5.52
C PRO A 285 23.85 16.26 5.18
N GLU A 286 24.16 15.06 5.65
CA GLU A 286 25.40 14.38 5.26
C GLU A 286 25.29 13.87 3.82
N ALA A 287 26.44 13.66 3.16
CA ALA A 287 26.49 13.08 1.83
C ALA A 287 25.76 11.73 1.80
N GLY A 288 24.92 11.51 0.78
CA GLY A 288 24.10 10.31 0.66
C GLY A 288 22.88 10.51 -0.24
N PRO A 289 21.96 9.52 -0.30
CA PRO A 289 20.76 9.58 -1.13
C PRO A 289 19.94 10.86 -0.91
N TYR A 290 19.37 11.41 -1.99
CA TYR A 290 18.52 12.61 -1.99
C TYR A 290 19.13 13.81 -1.26
N PHE A 291 20.42 14.06 -1.45
CA PHE A 291 21.10 15.17 -0.79
C PHE A 291 20.38 16.51 -1.01
N ASN A 292 19.94 16.79 -2.24
CA ASN A 292 19.27 18.05 -2.59
C ASN A 292 17.90 18.19 -1.93
N GLU A 293 17.11 17.12 -1.93
CA GLU A 293 15.79 17.09 -1.34
C GLU A 293 15.87 17.14 0.19
N ARG A 294 16.86 16.45 0.79
CA ARG A 294 17.16 16.56 2.22
C ARG A 294 17.63 17.97 2.58
N TRP A 295 18.42 18.61 1.73
CA TRP A 295 18.83 20.01 1.92
C TRP A 295 17.63 20.97 1.92
N ASN A 296 16.71 20.82 0.96
CA ASN A 296 15.49 21.62 0.94
C ASN A 296 14.62 21.37 2.19
N LEU A 297 14.52 20.11 2.63
CA LEU A 297 13.78 19.76 3.83
C LEU A 297 14.41 20.36 5.10
N SER A 298 15.74 20.39 5.20
CA SER A 298 16.42 20.97 6.36
C SER A 298 16.23 22.48 6.47
N LEU A 299 16.16 23.19 5.35
CA LEU A 299 15.79 24.61 5.32
C LEU A 299 14.38 24.84 5.85
N GLN A 300 13.42 23.97 5.52
CA GLN A 300 12.05 24.05 6.04
C GLN A 300 12.00 23.74 7.54
N ILE A 301 12.78 22.76 8.02
CA ILE A 301 12.89 22.44 9.45
C ILE A 301 13.45 23.64 10.22
N LYS A 302 14.46 24.32 9.67
CA LYS A 302 15.01 25.56 10.25
C LYS A 302 13.92 26.61 10.43
N LEU A 303 13.14 26.90 9.37
CA LEU A 303 12.05 27.88 9.43
C LEU A 303 10.99 27.52 10.48
N LEU A 304 10.69 26.24 10.68
CA LEU A 304 9.77 25.80 11.73
C LEU A 304 10.37 25.91 13.13
N ARG A 305 11.68 25.68 13.28
CA ARG A 305 12.39 25.84 14.55
C ARG A 305 12.41 27.30 15.00
N GLU A 306 12.63 28.23 14.09
CA GLU A 306 12.53 29.67 14.37
C GLU A 306 11.12 30.08 14.83
N LYS A 307 10.08 29.35 14.42
CA LYS A 307 8.70 29.52 14.87
C LYS A 307 8.36 28.75 16.16
N GLY A 308 9.33 28.09 16.79
CA GLY A 308 9.12 27.29 18.01
C GLY A 308 8.48 25.91 17.78
N LEU A 309 8.29 25.49 16.52
CA LEU A 309 7.61 24.24 16.15
C LEU A 309 8.59 23.11 15.76
N GLY A 310 9.88 23.41 15.61
CA GLY A 310 10.87 22.47 15.09
C GLY A 310 11.31 21.36 16.07
N GLY A 311 11.09 21.52 17.37
CA GLY A 311 11.62 20.61 18.39
C GLY A 311 11.14 19.16 18.24
N ALA A 312 9.87 18.95 17.86
CA ALA A 312 9.29 17.63 17.69
C ALA A 312 9.77 16.90 16.42
N ILE A 313 10.30 17.63 15.44
CA ILE A 313 10.70 17.08 14.13
C ILE A 313 12.17 16.66 14.13
N MET A 314 13.00 17.24 15.00
CA MET A 314 14.43 16.97 15.06
C MET A 314 14.79 15.48 15.22
N PRO A 315 14.13 14.69 16.10
CA PRO A 315 14.45 13.26 16.20
C PRO A 315 14.22 12.51 14.89
N MET A 316 13.13 12.81 14.18
CA MET A 316 12.83 12.20 12.87
C MET A 316 13.86 12.59 11.80
N TRP A 317 14.31 13.85 11.84
CA TRP A 317 15.37 14.34 10.96
C TRP A 317 16.70 13.64 11.22
N MET A 318 17.09 13.47 12.48
CA MET A 318 18.33 12.78 12.84
C MET A 318 18.31 11.30 12.43
N ASP A 319 17.18 10.61 12.63
CA ASP A 319 16.98 9.25 12.08
C ASP A 319 17.20 9.20 10.57
N CYS A 320 16.62 10.18 9.84
CA CYS A 320 16.77 10.27 8.40
C CYS A 320 18.23 10.48 7.98
N GLN A 321 19.01 11.24 8.75
CA GLN A 321 20.45 11.41 8.51
C GLN A 321 21.23 10.13 8.77
N GLN A 322 20.94 9.41 9.86
CA GLN A 322 21.59 8.13 10.16
C GLN A 322 21.33 7.09 9.07
N LEU A 323 20.10 7.02 8.55
CA LEU A 323 19.75 6.13 7.43
C LEU A 323 20.41 6.55 6.11
N ALA A 324 20.70 7.82 5.92
CA ALA A 324 21.44 8.24 4.73
C ALA A 324 22.89 7.73 4.74
N LYS A 325 23.50 7.56 5.93
CA LYS A 325 24.84 6.97 6.07
C LYS A 325 24.89 5.50 5.66
N THR A 326 23.78 4.78 5.82
CA THR A 326 23.69 3.37 5.39
C THR A 326 23.45 3.22 3.89
N ASN A 327 23.30 4.34 3.17
CA ASN A 327 23.04 4.40 1.72
C ASN A 327 21.76 3.66 1.27
N ASP A 328 20.80 3.44 2.18
CA ASP A 328 19.50 2.86 1.86
C ASP A 328 18.52 3.94 1.38
N ALA A 329 18.51 4.16 0.07
CA ALA A 329 17.67 5.16 -0.58
C ALA A 329 16.15 4.93 -0.33
N THR A 330 15.71 3.70 -0.04
CA THR A 330 14.28 3.44 0.18
C THR A 330 13.87 3.90 1.57
N GLN A 331 14.68 3.58 2.58
CA GLN A 331 14.40 3.99 3.96
C GLN A 331 14.55 5.51 4.15
N VAL A 332 15.53 6.12 3.48
CA VAL A 332 15.69 7.58 3.48
C VAL A 332 14.46 8.26 2.87
N ALA A 333 13.99 7.79 1.71
CA ALA A 333 12.78 8.29 1.06
C ALA A 333 11.55 8.20 1.98
N TYR A 334 11.33 7.05 2.62
CA TYR A 334 10.23 6.84 3.56
C TYR A 334 10.27 7.79 4.76
N LYS A 335 11.46 7.98 5.36
CA LYS A 335 11.61 8.91 6.49
C LYS A 335 11.41 10.37 6.05
N MET A 336 11.87 10.76 4.87
CA MET A 336 11.62 12.10 4.31
C MET A 336 10.12 12.37 4.12
N GLN A 337 9.37 11.39 3.60
CA GLN A 337 7.91 11.50 3.47
C GLN A 337 7.22 11.67 4.83
N ASN A 338 7.64 10.92 5.84
CA ASN A 338 7.09 11.04 7.19
C ASN A 338 7.38 12.40 7.82
N ILE A 339 8.59 12.93 7.64
CA ILE A 339 8.95 14.29 8.09
C ILE A 339 8.08 15.33 7.38
N ALA A 340 7.96 15.24 6.05
CA ALA A 340 7.12 16.15 5.27
C ALA A 340 5.65 16.09 5.71
N LYS A 341 5.11 14.89 5.91
CA LYS A 341 3.74 14.68 6.41
C LYS A 341 3.54 15.29 7.80
N ALA A 342 4.48 15.09 8.73
CA ALA A 342 4.44 15.69 10.06
C ALA A 342 4.46 17.23 10.00
N MET A 343 5.18 17.79 9.03
CA MET A 343 5.25 19.22 8.76
C MET A 343 4.10 19.76 7.90
N LYS A 344 3.20 18.90 7.42
CA LYS A 344 2.16 19.22 6.42
C LYS A 344 2.73 19.84 5.13
N LEU A 345 3.92 19.40 4.73
CA LEU A 345 4.58 19.79 3.48
C LEU A 345 4.22 18.82 2.35
N PRO A 346 4.32 19.27 1.07
CA PRO A 346 4.26 18.38 -0.07
C PRO A 346 5.36 17.30 0.00
N ASP A 347 5.11 16.15 -0.62
CA ASP A 347 6.10 15.07 -0.67
C ASP A 347 7.38 15.56 -1.38
N PRO A 348 8.53 15.59 -0.68
CA PRO A 348 9.77 16.15 -1.20
C PRO A 348 10.39 15.32 -2.32
N ILE A 349 10.00 14.05 -2.47
CA ILE A 349 10.59 13.13 -3.47
C ILE A 349 9.66 12.82 -4.65
N ALA A 350 8.38 13.22 -4.59
CA ALA A 350 7.38 12.93 -5.61
C ALA A 350 7.75 13.49 -7.01
N GLY A 351 8.57 14.55 -7.07
CA GLY A 351 9.08 15.14 -8.32
C GLY A 351 10.48 14.66 -8.73
N SER A 352 11.14 13.81 -7.95
CA SER A 352 12.52 13.40 -8.23
C SER A 352 12.58 12.39 -9.39
N ALA A 353 13.55 12.55 -10.29
CA ALA A 353 13.75 11.64 -11.42
C ALA A 353 14.03 10.19 -10.97
N TRP A 354 14.65 10.01 -9.81
CA TRP A 354 14.84 8.68 -9.19
C TRP A 354 13.50 8.04 -8.82
N TYR A 355 12.58 8.79 -8.22
CA TYR A 355 11.27 8.29 -7.82
C TYR A 355 10.44 7.89 -9.05
N GLN A 356 10.48 8.71 -10.10
CA GLN A 356 9.88 8.37 -11.38
C GLN A 356 10.50 7.10 -11.98
N ALA A 357 11.83 6.97 -11.99
CA ALA A 357 12.52 5.78 -12.48
C ALA A 357 12.19 4.52 -11.67
N GLN A 358 12.05 4.61 -10.33
CA GLN A 358 11.61 3.48 -9.52
C GLN A 358 10.14 3.13 -9.76
N MET A 359 9.27 4.13 -9.92
CA MET A 359 7.88 3.93 -10.29
C MET A 359 7.76 3.27 -11.67
N ASP A 360 8.62 3.63 -12.62
CA ASP A 360 8.63 3.04 -13.95
C ASP A 360 9.19 1.61 -13.93
N LEU A 361 10.27 1.34 -13.19
CA LEU A 361 10.76 -0.03 -12.94
C LEU A 361 9.73 -0.92 -12.23
N TYR A 362 8.90 -0.32 -11.36
CA TYR A 362 7.80 -1.00 -10.70
C TYR A 362 6.67 -1.30 -11.71
N LYS A 363 6.28 -0.33 -12.53
CA LYS A 363 5.30 -0.52 -13.62
C LYS A 363 5.77 -1.59 -14.61
N GLU A 364 7.04 -1.57 -15.02
CA GLU A 364 7.62 -2.58 -15.92
C GLU A 364 7.55 -3.99 -15.32
N ARG A 365 7.89 -4.15 -14.03
CA ARG A 365 7.76 -5.43 -13.33
C ARG A 365 6.31 -5.88 -13.23
N LEU A 366 5.39 -4.95 -13.01
CA LEU A 366 3.95 -5.23 -12.99
C LEU A 366 3.46 -5.68 -14.37
N HIS A 367 3.86 -4.99 -15.44
CA HIS A 367 3.54 -5.34 -16.83
C HIS A 367 4.08 -6.72 -17.21
N HIS A 368 5.30 -7.06 -16.81
CA HIS A 368 5.87 -8.39 -17.03
C HIS A 368 5.13 -9.50 -16.28
N GLN A 369 4.53 -9.21 -15.12
CA GLN A 369 3.71 -10.18 -14.38
C GLN A 369 2.34 -10.40 -15.00
N HIS A 370 1.79 -9.44 -15.74
CA HIS A 370 0.47 -9.55 -16.38
C HIS A 370 0.50 -10.17 -17.79
N HIS A 371 1.69 -10.31 -18.40
CA HIS A 371 1.87 -10.95 -19.72
C HIS A 371 2.42 -12.39 -19.66
N ARG A 372 2.53 -12.97 -18.47
CA ARG A 372 2.75 -14.40 -18.25
C ARG A 372 1.49 -15.00 -17.65
#